data_AF-A4CWE9-F1
#
_entry.id   AF-A4CWE9-F1
#
_cell.length_a   1.000
_cell.length_b   1.000
_cell.length_c   1.000
_cell.angle_alpha   90.00
_cell.angle_beta   90.00
_cell.angle_gamma   90.00
#
_symmetry.space_group_name_H-M   'P 1'
#
loop_
_entity.id
_entity.type
_entity.pdbx_description
1 polymer ?
#
loop_
_entity_poly.entity_id
_entity_poly.type
_entity_poly.pdbx_seq_one_letter_code
_entity_poly.pdbx_strand_id
1 'polypeptide(L)'
;MIAYLILCTLLVPANLWATITPHLHSELSMRLLHALSTAVLIPPLVSLWHQRRSVQPLPALLFAPFSIVLMVVNTHIALRGMGVRFGWIDHLFLTIACLAVIAFYLLNGGDAEGVDPRDGGIA
;
A
#
# COMPACT_ATOMS: atom_id res chain seq x y z
N MET A 1 -11.43 6.63 4.98
CA MET A 1 -10.64 5.43 5.34
C MET A 1 -11.21 4.15 4.72
N ILE A 2 -12.50 3.86 4.87
CA ILE A 2 -13.14 2.63 4.34
C ILE A 2 -12.95 2.45 2.82
N ALA A 3 -13.26 3.47 2.00
CA ALA A 3 -13.10 3.37 0.53
C ALA A 3 -11.65 3.07 0.10
N TYR A 4 -10.67 3.60 0.83
CA TYR A 4 -9.24 3.34 0.59
C TYR A 4 -8.87 1.89 0.93
N LEU A 5 -9.38 1.33 2.02
CA LEU A 5 -9.16 -0.07 2.39
C LEU A 5 -9.87 -1.04 1.45
N ILE A 6 -11.07 -0.68 0.94
CA ILE A 6 -11.75 -1.43 -0.11
C ILE A 6 -10.88 -1.45 -1.37
N LEU A 7 -10.35 -0.29 -1.79
CA LEU A 7 -9.45 -0.21 -2.93
C LEU A 7 -8.19 -1.07 -2.72
N CYS A 8 -7.53 -0.98 -1.56
CA CYS A 8 -6.36 -1.82 -1.24
C CYS A 8 -6.73 -3.32 -1.31
N THR A 9 -7.88 -3.69 -0.76
CA THR A 9 -8.38 -5.07 -0.77
C THR A 9 -8.68 -5.57 -2.18
N LEU A 10 -9.14 -4.71 -3.09
CA LEU A 10 -9.34 -5.06 -4.51
C LEU A 10 -8.02 -5.16 -5.29
N LEU A 11 -7.01 -4.37 -4.92
CA LEU A 11 -5.68 -4.42 -5.54
C LEU A 11 -4.88 -5.67 -5.17
N VAL A 12 -5.12 -6.27 -3.99
CA VAL A 12 -4.50 -7.54 -3.57
C VAL A 12 -4.77 -8.68 -4.58
N PRO A 13 -6.02 -9.08 -4.86
CA PRO A 13 -6.31 -10.14 -5.82
C PRO A 13 -5.96 -9.74 -7.25
N ALA A 14 -6.06 -8.46 -7.62
CA ALA A 14 -5.66 -8.00 -8.95
C ALA A 14 -4.15 -8.20 -9.21
N ASN A 15 -3.30 -7.80 -8.26
CA ASN A 15 -1.86 -8.04 -8.35
C ASN A 15 -1.51 -9.52 -8.22
N LEU A 16 -2.22 -10.26 -7.36
CA LEU A 16 -1.97 -11.71 -7.23
C LEU A 16 -2.33 -12.44 -8.52
N TRP A 17 -3.42 -12.06 -9.18
CA TRP A 17 -3.81 -12.59 -10.48
C TRP A 17 -2.77 -12.28 -11.57
N ALA A 18 -2.26 -11.05 -11.60
CA ALA A 18 -1.18 -10.64 -12.51
C ALA A 18 0.14 -11.36 -12.25
N THR A 19 0.38 -11.80 -11.01
CA THR A 19 1.52 -12.64 -10.63
C THR A 19 1.39 -14.05 -11.23
N ILE A 20 0.19 -14.63 -11.19
CA ILE A 20 -0.07 -16.01 -11.62
C ILE A 20 -0.23 -16.11 -13.15
N THR A 21 -0.77 -15.07 -13.80
CA THR A 21 -1.14 -15.09 -15.23
C THR A 21 -0.47 -13.99 -16.08
N PRO A 22 0.88 -13.90 -16.10
CA PRO A 22 1.62 -12.76 -16.66
C PRO A 22 1.44 -12.51 -18.17
N HIS A 23 0.85 -13.45 -18.91
CA HIS A 23 0.69 -13.36 -20.37
C HIS A 23 -0.74 -13.02 -20.83
N LEU A 24 -1.68 -12.81 -19.91
CA LEU A 24 -3.11 -12.63 -20.24
C LEU A 24 -3.61 -11.19 -20.07
N HIS A 25 -2.71 -10.21 -19.98
CA HIS A 25 -3.07 -8.82 -19.67
C HIS A 25 -2.67 -7.83 -20.76
N SER A 26 -3.52 -6.83 -20.97
CA SER A 26 -3.22 -5.71 -21.87
C SER A 26 -2.19 -4.77 -21.25
N GLU A 27 -1.37 -4.11 -22.06
CA GLU A 27 -0.38 -3.15 -21.56
C GLU A 27 -1.05 -2.00 -20.76
N LEU A 28 -2.21 -1.53 -21.22
CA LEU A 28 -2.97 -0.47 -20.54
C LEU A 28 -3.43 -0.91 -19.14
N SER A 29 -4.02 -2.09 -19.01
CA SER A 29 -4.47 -2.62 -17.71
C SER A 29 -3.30 -2.77 -16.73
N MET A 30 -2.13 -3.17 -17.23
CA MET A 30 -0.93 -3.32 -16.38
C MET A 30 -0.43 -1.98 -15.88
N ARG A 31 -0.36 -0.98 -16.76
CA ARG A 31 0.06 0.38 -16.38
C ARG A 31 -0.89 1.01 -15.37
N LEU A 32 -2.20 0.81 -15.54
CA LEU A 32 -3.22 1.25 -14.58
C LEU A 32 -3.09 0.53 -13.24
N LEU A 33 -2.87 -0.79 -13.24
CA LEU A 33 -2.69 -1.57 -12.02
C LEU A 33 -1.47 -1.07 -11.23
N HIS A 34 -0.33 -0.88 -11.88
CA HIS A 34 0.87 -0.31 -11.25
C HIS A 34 0.65 1.12 -10.76
N ALA A 35 -0.04 1.98 -11.53
CA ALA A 35 -0.34 3.35 -11.12
C ALA A 35 -1.22 3.40 -9.87
N LEU A 36 -2.30 2.61 -9.84
CA LEU A 36 -3.20 2.54 -8.69
C LEU A 36 -2.50 1.94 -7.46
N SER A 37 -1.72 0.86 -7.66
CA SER A 37 -0.92 0.25 -6.60
C SER A 37 0.16 1.20 -6.06
N THR A 38 0.76 2.04 -6.91
CA THR A 38 1.69 3.09 -6.47
C THR A 38 0.97 4.15 -5.64
N ALA A 39 -0.20 4.62 -6.10
CA ALA A 39 -0.96 5.66 -5.44
C ALA A 39 -1.38 5.26 -4.01
N VAL A 40 -1.73 3.98 -3.78
CA VAL A 40 -2.11 3.51 -2.44
C VAL A 40 -0.92 3.42 -1.48
N LEU A 41 0.33 3.43 -1.93
CA LEU A 41 1.51 3.43 -1.04
C LEU A 41 1.83 4.82 -0.49
N ILE A 42 1.28 5.90 -1.07
CA ILE A 42 1.57 7.28 -0.66
C ILE A 42 1.01 7.59 0.73
N PRO A 43 -0.29 7.35 1.05
CA PRO A 43 -0.85 7.67 2.35
C PRO A 43 -0.12 7.07 3.57
N PRO A 44 0.28 5.78 3.59
CA PRO A 44 0.99 5.21 4.74
C PRO A 44 2.41 5.77 4.88
N LEU A 45 3.10 6.11 3.78
CA LEU A 45 4.40 6.80 3.86
C LEU A 45 4.27 8.19 4.48
N VAL A 46 3.22 8.94 4.10
CA VAL A 46 2.92 10.25 4.71
C VAL A 46 2.57 10.09 6.19
N SER A 47 1.76 9.08 6.54
CA SER A 47 1.39 8.77 7.93
C SER A 47 2.63 8.45 8.78
N LEU A 48 3.51 7.59 8.28
CA LEU A 48 4.77 7.24 8.94
C LEU A 48 5.67 8.46 9.15
N TRP A 49 5.74 9.37 8.17
CA TRP A 49 6.53 10.59 8.30
C TRP A 49 6.02 11.51 9.42
N HIS A 50 4.69 11.70 9.49
CA HIS A 50 4.04 12.53 10.51
C HIS A 50 4.13 11.90 11.90
N GLN A 51 3.96 10.57 12.00
CA GLN A 51 3.90 9.84 13.26
C GLN A 51 5.23 9.16 13.63
N ARG A 52 6.34 9.51 12.99
CA ARG A 52 7.66 8.86 13.14
C ARG A 52 8.19 8.70 14.57
N ARG A 53 7.65 9.48 15.53
CA ARG A 53 8.01 9.41 16.96
C ARG A 53 7.13 8.46 17.78
N SER A 54 5.97 8.06 17.25
CA SER A 54 4.96 7.26 17.95
C SER A 54 4.80 5.86 17.38
N VAL A 55 5.19 5.64 16.11
CA VAL A 55 5.09 4.32 15.46
C VAL A 55 6.26 3.44 15.87
N GLN A 56 5.99 2.14 16.02
CA GLN A 56 7.04 1.17 16.33
C GLN A 56 8.19 1.25 15.30
N PRO A 57 9.45 1.34 15.75
CA PRO A 57 10.57 1.65 14.87
C PRO A 57 10.86 0.51 13.90
N LEU A 58 10.68 -0.75 14.31
CA LEU A 58 11.06 -1.91 13.49
C LEU A 58 10.13 -2.15 12.28
N PRO A 59 8.78 -2.19 12.44
CA PRO A 59 7.88 -2.32 11.29
C PRO A 59 7.95 -1.10 10.36
N ALA A 60 8.08 0.10 10.91
CA ALA A 60 8.21 1.33 10.13
C ALA A 60 9.51 1.34 9.30
N LEU A 61 10.62 0.89 9.87
CA LEU A 61 11.92 0.85 9.21
C LEU A 61 11.97 -0.19 8.08
N LEU A 62 11.21 -1.28 8.18
CA LEU A 62 11.11 -2.27 7.09
C LEU A 62 10.14 -1.82 6.00
N PHE A 63 8.96 -1.31 6.40
CA PHE A 63 7.91 -0.93 5.47
C PHE A 63 8.29 0.30 4.64
N ALA A 64 8.86 1.35 5.24
CA ALA A 64 9.16 2.60 4.54
C ALA A 64 10.11 2.44 3.34
N PRO A 65 11.33 1.88 3.48
CA PRO A 65 12.23 1.71 2.34
C PRO A 65 11.66 0.75 1.31
N PHE A 66 10.97 -0.31 1.73
CA PHE A 66 10.31 -1.26 0.83
C PHE A 66 9.25 -0.56 -0.04
N SER A 67 8.36 0.23 0.58
CA SER A 67 7.35 1.00 -0.13
C SER A 67 7.94 2.09 -1.02
N ILE A 68 9.03 2.75 -0.61
CA ILE A 68 9.70 3.76 -1.44
C ILE A 68 10.28 3.11 -2.71
N VAL A 69 11.00 1.99 -2.58
CA VAL A 69 11.56 1.27 -3.74
C VAL A 69 10.45 0.85 -4.69
N LEU A 70 9.38 0.25 -4.16
CA LEU A 70 8.23 -0.13 -4.97
C LEU A 70 7.60 1.08 -5.66
N MET A 71 7.42 2.21 -4.97
CA MET A 71 6.82 3.41 -5.55
C MET A 71 7.65 3.92 -6.74
N VAL A 72 8.97 3.96 -6.63
CA VAL A 72 9.87 4.41 -7.71
C VAL A 72 9.80 3.46 -8.92
N VAL A 73 9.96 2.15 -8.67
CA VAL A 73 9.96 1.13 -9.74
C VAL A 73 8.60 1.08 -10.45
N ASN A 74 7.51 1.06 -9.69
CA ASN A 74 6.16 0.98 -10.22
C ASN A 74 5.74 2.26 -10.95
N THR A 75 6.21 3.43 -10.52
CA THR A 75 6.01 4.68 -11.26
C THR A 75 6.68 4.61 -12.64
N HIS A 76 7.92 4.11 -12.71
CA HIS A 76 8.61 3.93 -13.98
C HIS A 76 7.84 2.97 -14.92
N ILE A 77 7.35 1.85 -14.39
CA ILE A 77 6.59 0.85 -15.16
C ILE A 77 5.23 1.41 -15.60
N ALA A 78 4.52 2.15 -14.75
CA ALA A 78 3.28 2.81 -15.12
C ALA A 78 3.48 3.80 -16.28
N LEU A 79 4.61 4.51 -16.30
CA LEU A 79 4.93 5.52 -17.32
C LEU A 79 5.52 4.94 -18.60
N ARG A 80 6.27 3.84 -18.57
CA ARG A 80 6.95 3.29 -19.76
C ARG A 80 6.50 1.89 -20.19
N GLY A 81 5.61 1.26 -19.44
CA GLY A 81 5.20 -0.13 -19.65
C GLY A 81 6.15 -1.14 -19.01
N MET A 82 5.73 -2.39 -18.94
CA MET A 82 6.54 -3.49 -18.41
C MET A 82 7.60 -3.91 -19.44
N GLY A 83 8.81 -3.36 -19.30
CA GLY A 83 9.97 -3.69 -20.13
C GLY A 83 10.81 -4.86 -19.61
N VAL A 84 10.29 -5.70 -18.70
CA VAL A 84 11.11 -6.65 -17.92
C VAL A 84 10.54 -8.07 -17.95
N ARG A 85 11.40 -9.06 -18.19
CA ARG A 85 11.05 -10.50 -18.27
C ARG A 85 10.45 -11.11 -16.99
N PHE A 86 10.63 -10.46 -15.84
CA PHE A 86 10.18 -10.94 -14.53
C PHE A 86 9.15 -10.02 -13.86
N GLY A 87 8.32 -9.32 -14.66
CA GLY A 87 7.29 -8.40 -14.14
C GLY A 87 6.32 -9.03 -13.13
N TRP A 88 6.11 -10.35 -13.18
CA TRP A 88 5.31 -11.07 -12.19
C TRP A 88 5.83 -10.93 -10.76
N ILE A 89 7.15 -10.77 -10.56
CA ILE A 89 7.75 -10.57 -9.22
C ILE A 89 7.36 -9.20 -8.66
N ASP A 90 7.24 -8.18 -9.51
CA ASP A 90 6.82 -6.85 -9.08
C ASP A 90 5.37 -6.88 -8.58
N HIS A 91 4.50 -7.63 -9.26
CA HIS A 91 3.13 -7.85 -8.78
C HIS A 91 3.08 -8.60 -7.44
N LEU A 92 3.93 -9.61 -7.24
CA LEU A 92 4.02 -10.29 -5.95
C LEU A 92 4.40 -9.30 -4.83
N PHE A 93 5.38 -8.44 -5.05
CA PHE A 93 5.75 -7.43 -4.07
C PHE A 93 4.67 -6.37 -3.87
N LEU A 94 3.96 -5.96 -4.92
CA LEU A 94 2.79 -5.08 -4.80
C LEU A 94 1.67 -5.71 -3.98
N THR A 95 1.40 -7.01 -4.15
CA THR A 95 0.42 -7.74 -3.33
C THR A 95 0.83 -7.72 -1.87
N ILE A 96 2.09 -8.04 -1.55
CA ILE A 96 2.63 -8.00 -0.19
C ILE A 96 2.54 -6.57 0.38
N ALA A 97 2.87 -5.56 -0.41
CA ALA A 97 2.79 -4.17 0.01
C ALA A 97 1.34 -3.76 0.33
N CYS A 98 0.36 -4.12 -0.51
CA CYS A 98 -1.05 -3.85 -0.25
C CYS A 98 -1.55 -4.54 1.03
N LEU A 99 -1.12 -5.79 1.28
CA LEU A 99 -1.42 -6.49 2.54
C LEU A 99 -0.80 -5.78 3.75
N ALA A 100 0.44 -5.33 3.62
CA ALA A 100 1.13 -4.59 4.68
C ALA A 100 0.47 -3.23 4.96
N VAL A 101 -0.06 -2.54 3.94
CA VAL A 101 -0.87 -1.31 4.09
C VAL A 101 -2.15 -1.60 4.88
N ILE A 102 -2.88 -2.65 4.51
CA ILE A 102 -4.10 -3.06 5.22
C ILE A 102 -3.77 -3.37 6.68
N ALA A 103 -2.72 -4.18 6.92
CA ALA A 103 -2.27 -4.51 8.27
C ALA A 103 -1.86 -3.26 9.06
N PHE A 104 -1.13 -2.32 8.44
CA PHE A 104 -0.73 -1.06 9.07
C PHE A 104 -1.95 -0.27 9.56
N TYR A 105 -2.98 -0.12 8.74
CA TYR A 105 -4.18 0.62 9.13
C TYR A 105 -5.09 -0.16 10.09
N LEU A 106 -5.14 -1.49 10.04
CA LEU A 106 -5.89 -2.28 11.02
C LEU A 106 -5.22 -2.27 12.40
N LEU A 107 -3.89 -2.33 12.46
CA LEU A 107 -3.14 -2.33 13.72
C LEU A 107 -3.05 -0.95 14.37
N ASN A 108 -3.00 0.14 13.58
CA ASN A 108 -2.93 1.50 14.10
C ASN A 108 -4.29 2.24 14.10
N GLY A 109 -5.31 1.68 13.44
CA GLY A 109 -6.65 2.29 13.34
C GLY A 109 -7.61 1.90 14.46
N GLY A 110 -7.27 0.89 15.27
CA GLY A 110 -8.05 0.49 16.45
C GLY A 110 -8.08 1.52 17.59
N ASP A 111 -7.18 2.51 17.55
CA ASP A 111 -7.06 3.54 18.59
C ASP A 111 -7.88 4.80 18.29
N ALA A 112 -8.58 4.85 17.16
CA ALA A 112 -9.33 6.03 16.70
C ALA A 112 -10.83 6.02 17.04
N GLU A 113 -11.29 5.05 17.86
CA GLU A 113 -12.70 4.89 18.25
C GLU A 113 -12.90 4.89 19.77
N GLY A 114 -12.06 5.64 20.50
CA GLY A 114 -12.05 5.70 21.97
C GLY A 114 -11.89 7.08 22.58
N VAL A 115 -12.34 8.15 21.92
CA VAL A 115 -12.52 9.46 22.59
C VAL A 115 -14.01 9.71 22.80
N ASP A 116 -14.49 9.29 23.96
CA ASP A 116 -15.74 9.80 24.54
C ASP A 116 -15.53 11.27 24.93
N PRO A 117 -16.28 12.24 24.36
CA PRO A 117 -16.17 13.64 24.75
C PRO A 117 -16.79 13.98 26.12
N ARG A 118 -17.20 13.00 26.94
CA ARG A 118 -17.98 13.24 28.16
C ARG A 118 -17.26 13.12 29.50
N ASP A 119 -15.95 12.85 29.53
CA ASP A 119 -15.16 13.04 30.75
C ASP A 119 -14.67 14.49 30.87
N GLY A 120 -15.64 15.41 30.91
CA GLY A 120 -15.48 16.80 31.34
C GLY A 120 -15.57 16.95 32.87
N GLY A 121 -14.94 16.04 33.61
CA GLY A 121 -14.86 16.09 35.07
C GLY A 121 -13.58 16.79 35.51
N ILE A 122 -13.65 18.09 35.79
CA ILE A 122 -12.69 18.75 36.70
C ILE A 122 -13.47 19.57 37.71
N ALA A 123 -13.30 19.13 38.97
CA ALA A 123 -13.30 19.82 40.27
C ALA A 123 -13.97 21.19 40.40
#